data_AF-A0A536WVU4-F1
#
_entry.id   AF-A0A536WVU4-F1
#
_cell.length_a   1.000
_cell.length_b   1.000
_cell.length_c   1.000
_cell.angle_alpha   90.00
_cell.angle_beta   90.00
_cell.angle_gamma   90.00
#
_symmetry.space_group_name_H-M   'P 1'
#
loop_
_entity.id
_entity.type
_entity.pdbx_description
1 polymer ?
#
loop_
_entity_poly.entity_id
_entity_poly.type
_entity_poly.pdbx_seq_one_letter_code
_entity_poly.pdbx_strand_id
1 'polypeptide(L)'
;AHWFRGPLADRVREAVLGSRLADTGWFNRSYLEHLVDAHQSGTRDYSAPLWTLMMFEAFLRCVLAPTPTESRVDRSVKSAEAVAP
;
A
#
# COMPACT_ATOMS: atom_id res chain seq x y z
N ALA A 1 9.93 17.01 8.33
CA ALA A 1 10.93 16.50 7.35
C ALA A 1 10.71 17.15 5.96
N HIS A 2 11.77 17.46 5.20
CA HIS A 2 11.63 18.10 3.88
C HIS A 2 11.09 17.14 2.80
N TRP A 3 11.43 15.85 2.89
CA TRP A 3 11.08 14.87 1.84
C TRP A 3 9.58 14.69 1.61
N PHE A 4 8.75 14.82 2.66
CA PHE A 4 7.28 14.74 2.56
C PHE A 4 6.60 16.02 2.07
N ARG A 5 7.37 17.10 1.92
CA ARG A 5 6.93 18.35 1.29
C ARG A 5 7.48 18.52 -0.12
N GLY A 6 8.30 17.57 -0.59
CA GLY A 6 8.94 17.61 -1.89
C GLY A 6 8.78 16.27 -2.62
N PRO A 7 9.86 15.49 -2.86
CA PRO A 7 9.81 14.31 -3.72
C PRO A 7 8.80 13.23 -3.33
N LEU A 8 8.37 13.18 -2.06
CA LEU A 8 7.41 12.20 -1.57
C LEU A 8 6.04 12.80 -1.22
N ALA A 9 5.78 14.08 -1.52
CA ALA A 9 4.54 14.75 -1.13
C ALA A 9 3.30 14.03 -1.68
N ASP A 10 3.26 13.78 -2.98
CA ASP A 10 2.14 13.09 -3.63
C ASP A 10 2.00 11.65 -3.15
N ARG A 11 3.12 10.97 -2.92
CA ARG A 11 3.11 9.59 -2.42
C ARG A 11 2.54 9.48 -1.01
N VAL A 12 2.89 10.41 -0.12
CA VAL A 12 2.30 10.48 1.22
C VAL A 12 0.81 10.78 1.11
N ARG A 13 0.42 11.71 0.24
CA ARG A 13 -1.00 12.07 0.04
C ARG A 13 -1.80 10.88 -0.46
N GLU A 14 -1.31 10.16 -1.46
CA GLU A 14 -1.94 8.96 -2.00
C GLU A 14 -1.99 7.83 -0.95
N ALA A 15 -0.89 7.58 -0.25
CA ALA A 15 -0.87 6.53 0.77
C ALA A 15 -1.86 6.82 1.90
N VAL A 16 -1.96 8.07 2.36
CA VAL A 16 -2.78 8.48 3.52
C VAL A 16 -4.25 8.71 3.15
N LEU A 17 -4.52 9.26 1.96
CA LEU A 17 -5.86 9.64 1.50
C LEU A 17 -6.41 8.73 0.38
N GLY A 18 -5.69 7.69 0.00
CA GLY A 18 -6.12 6.71 -0.99
C GLY A 18 -7.21 5.78 -0.46
N SER A 19 -7.83 5.03 -1.37
CA SER A 19 -8.91 4.09 -1.06
C SER A 19 -8.49 3.03 -0.06
N ARG A 20 -7.26 2.50 -0.14
CA ARG A 20 -6.81 1.41 0.73
C ARG A 20 -6.95 1.68 2.22
N LEU A 21 -6.60 2.89 2.67
CA LEU A 21 -6.81 3.28 4.06
C LEU A 21 -8.28 3.59 4.35
N ALA A 22 -8.99 4.23 3.42
CA ALA A 22 -10.40 4.54 3.57
C ALA A 22 -11.26 3.27 3.73
N ASP A 23 -10.98 2.24 2.95
CA ASP A 23 -11.69 0.96 2.92
C ASP A 23 -11.56 0.17 4.24
N THR A 24 -10.57 0.51 5.08
CA THR A 24 -10.45 -0.07 6.43
C THR A 24 -11.57 0.38 7.38
N GLY A 25 -12.15 1.57 7.13
CA GLY A 25 -13.13 2.19 8.02
C GLY A 25 -12.59 2.64 9.39
N TRP A 26 -11.28 2.57 9.62
CA TRP A 26 -10.68 2.85 10.95
C TRP A 26 -10.34 4.32 11.17
N PHE A 27 -10.10 5.08 10.10
CA PHE A 27 -9.55 6.43 10.20
C PHE A 27 -10.56 7.50 9.85
N ASN A 28 -10.50 8.60 10.60
CA ASN A 28 -11.27 9.80 10.28
C ASN A 28 -10.63 10.52 9.08
N ARG A 29 -11.35 10.56 7.96
CA ARG A 29 -10.90 11.17 6.71
C ARG A 29 -10.52 12.65 6.85
N SER A 30 -11.35 13.46 7.50
CA SER A 30 -11.09 14.90 7.60
C SER A 30 -9.87 15.18 8.48
N TYR A 31 -9.63 14.35 9.50
CA TYR A 31 -8.42 14.47 10.31
C TYR A 31 -7.15 14.08 9.53
N LEU A 32 -7.22 13.04 8.69
CA LEU A 32 -6.10 12.69 7.82
C LEU A 32 -5.76 13.81 6.82
N GLU A 33 -6.77 14.44 6.23
CA GLU A 33 -6.58 15.61 5.35
C GLU A 33 -5.89 16.75 6.10
N HIS A 34 -6.35 17.06 7.31
CA HIS A 34 -5.70 18.05 8.18
C HIS A 34 -4.21 17.74 8.42
N LEU A 35 -3.86 16.48 8.75
CA LEU A 35 -2.47 16.10 8.99
C LEU A 35 -1.59 16.29 7.75
N VAL A 36 -2.09 15.86 6.59
CA VAL A 36 -1.36 15.99 5.32
C VAL A 36 -1.19 17.46 4.95
N ASP A 37 -2.27 18.24 4.97
CA ASP A 37 -2.24 19.64 4.55
C ASP A 37 -1.38 20.50 5.48
N ALA A 38 -1.55 20.36 6.80
CA ALA A 38 -0.73 21.08 7.78
C ALA A 38 0.76 20.71 7.67
N HIS A 39 1.07 19.48 7.27
CA HIS A 39 2.46 19.08 7.03
C HIS A 39 3.02 19.63 5.74
N GLN A 40 2.29 19.49 4.63
CA GLN A 40 2.74 19.89 3.30
C GLN A 40 2.88 21.42 3.18
N SER A 41 1.99 22.19 3.82
CA SER A 41 2.11 23.64 3.92
C SER A 41 3.27 24.10 4.81
N GLY A 42 3.83 23.20 5.64
CA GLY A 42 4.81 23.54 6.65
C GLY A 42 4.24 24.20 7.91
N THR A 43 2.91 24.23 8.08
CA THR A 43 2.25 24.76 9.28
C THR A 43 2.62 23.94 10.53
N ARG A 44 2.78 22.61 10.40
CA ARG A 44 3.14 21.73 11.52
C ARG A 44 3.95 20.51 11.07
N ASP A 45 4.85 20.01 11.92
CA ASP A 45 5.57 18.78 11.60
C ASP A 45 4.78 17.54 12.05
N TYR A 46 4.22 16.82 11.07
CA TYR A 46 3.55 15.54 11.24
C TYR A 46 4.30 14.40 10.54
N SER A 47 5.62 14.51 10.34
CA SER A 47 6.42 13.51 9.63
C SER A 47 6.30 12.13 10.26
N ALA A 48 6.36 12.04 11.59
CA ALA A 48 6.27 10.75 12.29
C ALA A 48 4.93 10.03 12.04
N PRO A 49 3.75 10.61 12.34
CA PRO A 49 2.48 9.93 12.07
C PRO A 49 2.23 9.67 10.57
N LEU A 50 2.63 10.58 9.68
CA LEU A 50 2.49 10.37 8.23
C LEU A 50 3.34 9.21 7.72
N TRP A 51 4.57 9.05 8.24
CA TRP A 51 5.40 7.90 7.93
C TRP A 51 4.76 6.60 8.41
N THR A 52 4.28 6.56 9.65
CA THR A 52 3.61 5.37 10.21
C THR A 52 2.39 4.97 9.37
N LEU A 53 1.55 5.92 8.97
CA LEU A 53 0.38 5.66 8.13
C LEU A 53 0.77 5.14 6.75
N MET A 54 1.81 5.71 6.12
CA MET A 54 2.31 5.25 4.83
C MET A 54 2.90 3.83 4.92
N MET A 55 3.62 3.50 5.99
CA MET A 55 4.12 2.14 6.23
C MET A 55 2.97 1.16 6.48
N PHE A 56 1.95 1.59 7.22
CA PHE A 56 0.77 0.77 7.45
C PHE A 56 -0.01 0.48 6.17
N GLU A 57 -0.22 1.49 5.32
CA GLU A 57 -0.82 1.28 4.00
C GLU A 57 0.01 0.34 3.13
N ALA A 58 1.35 0.44 3.16
CA ALA A 58 2.23 -0.48 2.46
C ALA A 58 2.11 -1.93 2.98
N PHE A 59 1.98 -2.11 4.29
CA PHE A 59 1.68 -3.40 4.88
C PHE A 59 0.36 -3.98 4.36
N LEU A 60 -0.71 -3.16 4.32
CA LEU A 60 -2.00 -3.58 3.75
C LEU A 60 -1.88 -3.97 2.27
N ARG A 61 -1.08 -3.26 1.46
CA ARG A 61 -0.80 -3.67 0.08
C ARG A 61 -0.17 -5.06 0.01
N CYS A 62 0.81 -5.34 0.84
CA CYS A 62 1.52 -6.62 0.81
C CYS A 62 0.67 -7.79 1.29
N VAL A 63 -0.12 -7.59 2.36
CA VAL A 63 -0.90 -8.68 2.98
C VAL A 63 -2.23 -8.93 2.28
N LEU A 64 -2.86 -7.89 1.72
CA LEU A 64 -4.13 -8.01 0.99
C LEU A 64 -3.93 -8.21 -0.52
N ALA A 65 -2.68 -8.23 -1.01
CA ALA A 65 -2.42 -8.57 -2.40
C ALA A 65 -2.99 -9.98 -2.66
N PRO A 66 -3.79 -10.17 -3.73
CA PRO A 66 -4.23 -11.51 -4.08
C PRO A 66 -2.98 -12.38 -4.27
N THR A 67 -2.94 -13.52 -3.61
CA THR A 67 -1.93 -14.53 -3.94
C THR A 67 -2.14 -14.87 -5.41
N PRO A 68 -1.08 -14.86 -6.25
CA PRO A 68 -1.22 -15.32 -7.61
C PRO A 68 -1.79 -16.74 -7.52
N THR A 69 -3.04 -16.90 -7.97
CA THR A 69 -3.73 -18.18 -7.99
C THR A 69 -2.76 -19.18 -8.59
N GLU A 70 -2.37 -20.17 -7.78
CA GLU A 70 -1.48 -21.23 -8.21
C GLU A 70 -2.12 -21.93 -9.40
N SER A 71 -1.77 -21.51 -10.61
CA SER A 71 -1.93 -22.33 -11.81
C SER A 71 -0.85 -23.40 -11.76
N ARG A 72 -0.97 -24.30 -10.77
CA ARG A 72 -0.11 -25.48 -10.56
C ARG A 72 -0.84 -26.75 -11.01
N VAL A 73 -1.74 -26.65 -11.98
CA VAL A 73 -2.45 -27.79 -12.61
C VAL A 73 -2.04 -27.95 -14.08
N ASP A 74 -0.80 -27.62 -14.45
CA ASP A 74 -0.30 -27.91 -15.81
C ASP A 74 1.12 -28.51 -15.88
N ARG A 75 1.75 -28.76 -14.72
CA ARG A 75 3.07 -29.45 -14.70
C ARG A 75 2.99 -30.96 -14.54
N SER A 76 1.78 -31.53 -14.40
CA SER A 76 1.59 -32.98 -14.20
C SER A 76 1.27 -33.78 -15.49
N VAL A 77 1.19 -33.16 -16.67
CA VAL A 77 0.86 -33.89 -17.91
C VAL A 77 2.10 -34.33 -18.71
N LYS A 78 3.32 -33.86 -18.38
CA LYS A 78 4.54 -34.27 -19.12
C LYS A 78 5.32 -35.47 -18.55
N SER A 79 4.80 -36.20 -17.57
CA SER A 79 5.47 -37.42 -17.05
C SER A 79 4.90 -38.76 -17.54
N ALA A 80 3.84 -38.78 -18.37
CA ALA A 80 3.15 -40.04 -18.68
C ALA A 80 3.09 -40.44 -20.17
N GLU A 81 3.78 -39.73 -21.09
CA GLU A 81 3.82 -40.12 -22.51
C GLU A 81 5.25 -40.50 -22.95
N ALA A 82 5.83 -41.46 -22.24
CA ALA A 82 6.96 -42.24 -22.70
C ALA A 82 6.83 -43.68 -22.16
N VAL A 83 5.78 -44.38 -22.57
CA VAL A 83 5.68 -45.84 -22.50
C VAL A 83 5.68 -46.36 -23.94
N ALA A 84 6.82 -46.96 -24.32
CA ALA A 84 7.05 -48.19 -25.10
C ALA A 84 6.25 -48.41 -26.43
N PRO A 85 6.80 -49.12 -27.44
CA PRO A 85 7.71 -50.29 -27.34
C PRO A 85 9.17 -50.03 -27.69
#